data_AF-A0A9W5V9Y8-F1
#
_entry.id   AF-A0A9W5V9Y8-F1
#
_cell.length_a   1.000
_cell.length_b   1.000
_cell.length_c   1.000
_cell.angle_alpha   90.00
_cell.angle_beta   90.00
_cell.angle_gamma   90.00
#
_symmetry.space_group_name_H-M   'P 1'
#
loop_
_entity.id
_entity.type
_entity.pdbx_description
1 polymer ?
#
loop_
_entity_poly.entity_id
_entity_poly.type
_entity_poly.pdbx_seq_one_letter_code
_entity_poly.pdbx_strand_id
1 'polypeptide(L)' 'MLKNIFKISNIPAVLWGDKSEKIFIAVHGNMSNKEDAVIQIVAEEADRKGYQVLSFDLPEHGERMITLLVKYSFVLMNYL' A
#
# COMPACT_ATOMS: atom_id res chain seq x y z
N MET A 1 -9.10 1.76 14.72
CA MET A 1 -9.24 1.04 13.44
C MET A 1 -8.20 -0.07 13.38
N LEU A 2 -8.63 -1.31 13.14
CA LEU A 2 -7.72 -2.42 12.90
C LEU A 2 -7.01 -2.25 11.55
N LYS A 3 -5.74 -2.69 11.48
CA LYS A 3 -4.93 -2.66 10.27
C LYS A 3 -4.25 -4.01 10.11
N ASN A 4 -4.60 -4.74 9.06
CA ASN A 4 -4.04 -6.05 8.77
C ASN A 4 -3.22 -6.00 7.48
N ILE A 5 -1.92 -6.31 7.56
CA ILE A 5 -0.99 -6.30 6.43
C ILE A 5 -0.74 -7.74 5.99
N PHE A 6 -0.96 -8.02 4.71
CA PHE A 6 -0.82 -9.36 4.15
C PHE A 6 -0.47 -9.28 2.65
N LYS A 7 -0.37 -10.45 2.01
CA LYS A 7 -0.13 -10.53 0.56
C LYS A 7 -1.27 -11.27 -0.13
N ILE A 8 -1.75 -10.72 -1.24
CA ILE A 8 -2.69 -11.36 -2.16
C ILE A 8 -1.89 -11.82 -3.37
N SER A 9 -1.65 -13.12 -3.53
CA SER A 9 -0.84 -13.64 -4.64
C SER A 9 0.51 -12.90 -4.79
N ASN A 10 1.21 -12.68 -3.68
CA ASN A 10 2.45 -11.90 -3.55
C ASN A 10 2.33 -10.36 -3.71
N ILE A 11 1.13 -9.81 -3.90
CA ILE A 11 0.90 -8.36 -3.93
C ILE A 11 0.74 -7.85 -2.48
N PRO A 12 1.61 -6.93 -1.99
CA PRO A 12 1.46 -6.31 -0.68
C PRO A 12 0.14 -5.57 -0.56
N ALA A 13 -0.63 -5.88 0.47
CA ALA A 13 -1.97 -5.36 0.69
C ALA A 13 -2.21 -5.02 2.17
N VAL A 14 -3.13 -4.09 2.40
CA VAL A 14 -3.60 -3.71 3.73
C VAL A 14 -5.12 -3.73 3.75
N LEU A 15 -5.69 -4.42 4.73
CA LEU A 15 -7.11 -4.36 5.07
C LEU A 15 -7.28 -3.49 6.32
N TRP A 16 -8.04 -2.42 6.17
CA TRP A 16 -8.34 -1.44 7.19
C TRP A 16 -9.77 -1.63 7.70
N GLY A 17 -9.97 -1.49 9.00
CA GLY A 17 -11.27 -1.55 9.66
C GLY A 17 -11.60 -2.90 10.29
N ASP A 18 -12.59 -2.87 11.18
CA ASP A 18 -13.12 -4.07 11.84
C ASP A 18 -13.76 -5.03 10.83
N LYS A 19 -13.89 -6.31 11.20
CA LYS A 19 -14.43 -7.35 10.30
C LYS A 19 -15.82 -6.94 9.79
N SER A 20 -15.98 -6.86 8.47
CA SER A 20 -17.24 -6.55 7.81
C SER A 20 -17.44 -7.39 6.56
N GLU A 21 -18.69 -7.57 6.15
CA GLU A 21 -19.04 -8.16 4.84
C GLU A 21 -19.02 -7.12 3.72
N LYS A 22 -18.85 -5.83 4.05
CA LYS A 22 -18.83 -4.73 3.09
C LYS A 22 -17.42 -4.17 2.98
N ILE A 23 -16.91 -4.05 1.75
CA ILE A 23 -15.54 -3.63 1.49
C ILE A 23 -15.46 -2.61 0.35
N PHE A 24 -14.66 -1.57 0.54
CA PHE A 24 -14.19 -0.69 -0.52
C PHE A 24 -12.79 -1.11 -0.96
N ILE A 25 -12.50 -0.95 -2.25
CA ILE A 25 -11.14 -1.09 -2.78
C ILE A 25 -10.60 0.31 -3.03
N ALA A 26 -9.56 0.69 -2.30
CA ALA A 26 -8.86 1.96 -2.47
C ALA A 26 -7.61 1.78 -3.34
N VAL A 27 -7.55 2.51 -4.44
CA VAL A 27 -6.41 2.52 -5.36
C VAL A 27 -5.62 3.81 -5.14
N HIS A 28 -4.33 3.69 -4.83
CA HIS A 28 -3.46 4.84 -4.61
C HIS A 28 -3.09 5.53 -5.93
N GLY A 29 -2.70 6.80 -5.85
CA GLY A 29 -2.24 7.58 -6.99
C GLY A 29 -0.78 7.28 -7.39
N ASN A 30 -0.29 8.02 -8.39
CA ASN A 30 1.11 7.97 -8.80
C ASN A 30 2.06 8.37 -7.65
N MET A 31 3.25 7.76 -7.57
CA MET A 31 4.26 8.02 -6.52
C MET A 31 3.79 7.78 -5.07
N SER A 32 2.67 7.07 -4.90
CA SER A 32 2.06 6.75 -3.62
C SER A 32 2.15 5.22 -3.35
N ASN A 33 1.49 4.72 -2.31
CA ASN A 33 1.48 3.32 -1.91
C ASN A 33 0.17 2.93 -1.19
N LYS A 34 0.01 1.65 -0.86
CA LYS A 34 -1.17 1.09 -0.17
C LYS A 34 -1.50 1.74 1.18
N GLU A 35 -0.58 2.44 1.81
CA GLU A 35 -0.72 3.07 3.13
C GLU A 35 -0.71 4.60 3.08
N ASP A 36 -0.99 5.20 1.91
CA ASP A 36 -1.10 6.66 1.78
C ASP A 36 -2.08 7.26 2.81
N ALA A 37 -1.75 8.45 3.31
CA ALA A 37 -2.58 9.16 4.29
C ALA A 37 -4.01 9.39 3.78
N VAL A 38 -4.21 9.62 2.48
CA VAL A 38 -5.55 9.77 1.89
C VAL A 38 -6.35 8.46 1.99
N ILE A 39 -5.70 7.31 1.80
CA ILE A 39 -6.34 6.00 1.97
C ILE A 39 -6.71 5.79 3.44
N GLN A 40 -5.83 6.15 4.37
CA GLN A 40 -6.13 6.05 5.80
C GLN A 40 -7.34 6.91 6.19
N ILE A 41 -7.43 8.15 5.72
CA ILE A 41 -8.57 9.03 6.00
C ILE A 41 -9.88 8.42 5.49
N VAL A 42 -9.87 7.87 4.27
CA VAL A 42 -11.03 7.17 3.71
C VAL A 42 -11.38 5.94 4.53
N ALA A 43 -10.39 5.18 4.98
CA ALA A 43 -10.58 3.99 5.80
C ALA A 43 -11.19 4.32 7.16
N GLU A 44 -10.76 5.39 7.82
CA GLU A 44 -11.32 5.82 9.10
C GLU A 44 -12.81 6.19 8.99
N GLU A 45 -13.21 6.88 7.92
CA GLU A 45 -14.62 7.21 7.68
C GLU A 45 -15.46 6.01 7.22
N ALA A 46 -14.85 5.07 6.49
CA ALA A 46 -15.49 3.83 6.07
C ALA A 46 -15.72 2.88 7.27
N ASP A 47 -14.74 2.74 8.16
CA ASP A 47 -14.79 1.91 9.37
C ASP A 47 -15.93 2.37 10.29
N ARG A 48 -16.07 3.69 10.50
CA ARG A 48 -17.20 4.29 11.24
C ARG A 48 -18.57 3.98 10.65
N LYS A 49 -18.64 3.66 9.35
CA LYS A 49 -19.87 3.27 8.64
C LYS A 49 -20.03 1.75 8.52
N GLY A 50 -19.15 0.97 9.15
CA GLY A 50 -19.17 -0.49 9.13
C GLY A 50 -18.63 -1.10 7.83
N TYR A 51 -17.73 -0.42 7.13
CA TYR A 51 -17.07 -0.91 5.93
C TYR A 51 -15.59 -1.14 6.19
N GLN A 52 -15.02 -2.15 5.54
CA GLN A 52 -13.57 -2.30 5.44
C GLN A 52 -13.05 -1.58 4.19
N VAL A 53 -11.76 -1.24 4.21
CA VAL A 53 -11.05 -0.74 3.03
C VAL A 53 -9.89 -1.69 2.73
N LEU A 54 -9.78 -2.16 1.50
CA LEU A 54 -8.62 -2.89 1.00
C LEU A 54 -7.80 -1.97 0.10
N SER A 55 -6.51 -1.85 0.38
CA SER A 55 -5.55 -1.19 -0.48
C SER A 55 -4.36 -2.10 -0.77
N PHE A 56 -3.69 -1.90 -1.90
CA PHE A 56 -2.55 -2.72 -2.31
C PHE A 56 -1.58 -1.92 -3.16
N ASP A 57 -0.31 -2.33 -3.17
CA ASP A 57 0.72 -1.65 -3.94
C ASP A 57 0.55 -1.99 -5.43
N LEU A 58 0.49 -0.97 -6.28
CA LEU A 58 0.54 -1.10 -7.74
C LEU A 58 1.96 -1.50 -8.19
N PRO A 59 2.14 -2.04 -9.42
CA PRO A 59 3.47 -2.30 -9.96
C PRO A 59 4.37 -1.06 -9.85
N GLU A 60 5.65 -1.27 -9.49
CA GLU A 60 6.67 -0.20 -9.35
C GLU A 60 6.43 0.81 -8.21
N HIS A 61 5.42 0.59 -7.37
CA HIS A 61 5.06 1.47 -6.25
C HIS A 61 5.24 0.76 -4.90
N GLY A 62 5.37 1.53 -3.82
CA GLY A 62 5.46 1.01 -2.45
C GLY A 62 6.50 -0.11 -2.31
N GLU A 63 6.09 -1.24 -1.73
CA GLU A 63 6.94 -2.42 -1.56
C GLU A 63 7.21 -3.18 -2.86
N ARG A 64 6.56 -2.80 -3.96
CA ARG A 64 6.77 -3.33 -5.31
C ARG A 64 7.67 -2.44 -6.16
N MET A 65 8.28 -1.41 -5.55
CA MET A 65 9.26 -0.57 -6.22
C MET A 65 10.54 -1.38 -6.48
N ILE A 66 10.86 -1.58 -7.77
CA ILE A 66 12.07 -2.26 -8.18
C ILE A 66 13.16 -1.20 -8.34
N THR A 67 13.99 -1.02 -7.33
CA THR A 67 15.09 -0.06 -7.41
C THR A 67 16.23 -0.59 -8.28
N LEU A 68 16.20 -0.30 -9.58
CA LEU A 68 17.39 -0.44 -10.45
C LEU A 68 18.54 0.49 -10.01
N LEU A 69 18.21 1.59 -9.33
CA LEU A 69 19.16 2.61 -8.87
C LEU A 69 20.11 2.14 -7.75
N VAL A 70 19.77 1.16 -6.91
CA VAL A 70 20.73 0.65 -5.91
C VAL A 70 21.91 -0.03 -6.62
N LYS A 71 21.68 -0.69 -7.76
CA LYS A 71 22.76 -1.27 -8.56
C LYS A 71 23.68 -0.19 -9.15
N TYR A 72 23.12 0.85 -9.76
CA TYR A 72 23.93 1.88 -10.42
C TYR A 72 24.64 2.80 -9.42
N SER A 73 24.01 3.14 -8.29
CA SER A 73 24.65 3.95 -7.25
C SER A 73 25.78 3.19 -6.53
N PHE A 74 25.65 1.87 -6.33
CA PHE A 74 26.75 1.06 -5.77
C PHE A 74 27.92 0.91 -6.75
N VAL A 75 27.65 0.83 -8.06
CA VAL A 75 28.72 0.85 -9.07
C VAL A 75 29.40 2.22 -9.08
N LEU A 76 28.67 3.34 -9.15
CA LEU A 76 29.28 4.68 -9.16
C LEU A 76 30.08 5.02 -7.88
N MET A 77 29.71 4.49 -6.71
CA MET A 77 30.44 4.70 -5.45
C MET A 77 31.72 3.85 -5.30
N ASN A 78 31.95 2.83 -6.13
CA ASN A 78 33.20 2.04 -6.11
C ASN A 78 34.19 2.43 -7.22
N TYR A 79 33.85 3.42 -8.05
CA TYR A 79 34.69 3.96 -9.13
C TYR A 79 35.07 5.44 -8.93
N LEU A 80 34.80 5.99 -7.74
CA LEU A 80 35.32 7.26 -7.23
C LEU A 80 36.12 6.98 -5.95
#